data_AF-A0A9D8N348-F1
#
_entry.id   AF-A0A9D8N348-F1
#
_cell.length_a   1.000
_cell.length_b   1.000
_cell.length_c   1.000
_cell.angle_alpha   90.00
_cell.angle_beta   90.00
_cell.angle_gamma   90.00
#
_symmetry.space_group_name_H-M   'P 1'
#
loop_
_entity.id
_entity.type
_entity.pdbx_description
1 polymer ?
#
loop_
_entity_poly.entity_id
_entity_poly.type
_entity_poly.pdbx_seq_one_letter_code
_entity_poly.pdbx_strand_id
1 'polypeptide(L)'
;MMKRLFALILIAASLPLAAQNGPEAFKALVDSNRVSFKYSLSAKDKAQIRTDGSVLIDGNCYHIATNGADIWCDGTTRWTVDSEAKEVYIESSDGTAEFFVNPQEHLDRISNLKVGEKSISGIYKEPSQGAEVVFKFTSIVKSPLSGSTAGFGFSTAGLGKEWVITDLR
;
A
#
# COMPACT_ATOMS: atom_id res chain seq x y z
N MET A 1 14.89 -65.84 2.33
CA MET A 1 14.67 -64.85 1.26
C MET A 1 13.55 -63.92 1.71
N MET A 2 13.88 -62.78 2.31
CA MET A 2 12.96 -61.68 2.66
C MET A 2 13.78 -60.52 3.23
N LYS A 3 13.72 -59.36 2.58
CA LYS A 3 13.90 -58.04 3.20
C LYS A 3 13.18 -57.05 2.29
N ARG A 4 12.00 -56.63 2.74
CA ARG A 4 11.18 -55.60 2.10
C ARG A 4 11.93 -54.27 2.22
N LEU A 5 12.28 -53.64 1.09
CA LEU A 5 12.84 -52.29 1.08
C LEU A 5 11.69 -51.32 0.79
N PHE A 6 11.30 -50.57 1.81
CA PHE A 6 10.49 -49.36 1.69
C PHE A 6 11.30 -48.33 0.88
N ALA A 7 10.83 -47.98 -0.32
CA ALA A 7 11.39 -46.87 -1.07
C ALA A 7 10.46 -45.66 -0.94
N LEU A 8 11.03 -44.60 -0.35
CA LEU A 8 10.46 -43.27 -0.16
C LEU A 8 9.70 -42.78 -1.38
N ILE A 9 8.46 -42.34 -1.16
CA ILE A 9 7.75 -41.43 -2.07
C ILE A 9 8.52 -40.10 -2.00
N LEU A 10 9.20 -39.73 -3.09
CA LEU A 10 9.72 -38.39 -3.28
C LEU A 10 8.54 -37.40 -3.24
N ILE A 11 8.41 -36.66 -2.14
CA ILE A 11 7.67 -35.41 -2.11
C ILE A 11 8.52 -34.41 -2.89
N ALA A 12 8.26 -34.26 -4.18
CA ALA A 12 8.91 -33.26 -5.02
C ALA A 12 7.88 -32.62 -5.95
N ALA A 13 7.19 -31.62 -5.42
CA ALA A 13 6.86 -30.35 -6.09
C ALA A 13 5.90 -29.54 -5.21
N SER A 14 6.39 -29.00 -4.09
CA SER A 14 5.77 -27.78 -3.55
C SER A 14 6.10 -26.64 -4.52
N LEU A 15 5.25 -26.47 -5.53
CA LEU A 15 5.25 -25.24 -6.32
C LEU A 15 5.10 -24.05 -5.35
N PRO A 16 5.83 -22.94 -5.56
CA PRO A 16 5.64 -21.73 -4.78
C PRO A 16 4.28 -21.13 -5.16
N LEU A 17 3.21 -21.53 -4.46
CA LEU A 17 1.84 -21.05 -4.63
C LEU A 17 1.68 -19.54 -4.26
N ALA A 18 2.75 -18.90 -3.80
CA ALA A 18 2.75 -17.52 -3.28
C ALA A 18 2.73 -16.43 -4.37
N ALA A 19 3.01 -16.76 -5.64
CA ALA A 19 3.09 -15.76 -6.71
C ALA A 19 1.74 -15.48 -7.41
N GLN A 20 0.80 -16.43 -7.42
CA GLN A 20 -0.44 -16.31 -8.19
C GLN A 20 -1.57 -15.53 -7.51
N ASN A 21 -1.51 -15.33 -6.19
CA ASN A 21 -2.58 -14.70 -5.41
C ASN A 21 -2.11 -13.45 -4.66
N GLY A 22 -1.01 -12.83 -5.08
CA GLY A 22 -0.33 -11.86 -4.23
C GLY A 22 -1.15 -10.59 -3.91
N PRO A 23 -1.91 -10.00 -4.85
CA PRO A 23 -2.72 -8.83 -4.57
C PRO A 23 -4.01 -9.19 -3.84
N GLU A 24 -4.61 -10.35 -4.13
CA GLU A 24 -5.72 -10.90 -3.35
C GLU A 24 -5.28 -11.17 -1.90
N ALA A 25 -4.07 -11.71 -1.71
CA ALA A 25 -3.50 -11.93 -0.39
C ALA A 25 -3.19 -10.62 0.34
N PHE A 26 -2.75 -9.58 -0.38
CA PHE A 26 -2.58 -8.26 0.22
C PHE A 26 -3.92 -7.61 0.56
N LYS A 27 -4.93 -7.73 -0.31
CA LYS A 27 -6.29 -7.27 -0.04
C LYS A 27 -6.86 -7.95 1.20
N ALA A 28 -6.75 -9.27 1.28
CA ALA A 28 -7.16 -10.03 2.46
C ALA A 28 -6.37 -9.62 3.72
N LEU A 29 -5.07 -9.30 3.58
CA LEU A 29 -4.24 -8.80 4.68
C LEU A 29 -4.78 -7.48 5.22
N VAL A 30 -5.07 -6.50 4.36
CA VAL A 30 -5.57 -5.17 4.79
C VAL A 30 -7.04 -5.20 5.24
N ASP A 31 -7.88 -6.07 4.67
CA ASP A 31 -9.29 -6.20 5.05
C ASP A 31 -9.47 -6.78 6.46
N SER A 32 -8.56 -7.66 6.87
CA SER A 32 -8.67 -8.40 8.13
C SER A 32 -7.75 -7.89 9.24
N ASN A 33 -6.87 -6.92 8.95
CA ASN A 33 -5.87 -6.46 9.90
C ASN A 33 -5.64 -4.97 9.78
N ARG A 34 -5.20 -4.37 10.89
CA ARG A 34 -4.44 -3.12 10.85
C ARG A 34 -3.05 -3.44 10.35
N VAL A 35 -2.59 -2.74 9.33
CA VAL A 35 -1.33 -3.02 8.63
C VAL A 35 -0.47 -1.78 8.56
N SER A 36 0.81 -1.90 8.86
CA SER A 36 1.79 -0.85 8.58
C SER A 36 2.99 -1.39 7.81
N PHE A 37 3.55 -0.55 6.93
CA PHE A 37 4.74 -0.90 6.16
C PHE A 37 5.48 0.35 5.70
N LYS A 38 6.75 0.18 5.33
CA LYS A 38 7.53 1.17 4.58
C LYS A 38 7.44 0.85 3.10
N TYR A 39 7.31 1.86 2.25
CA TYR A 39 7.31 1.68 0.81
C TYR A 39 8.49 2.40 0.14
N SER A 40 8.84 1.94 -1.06
CA SER A 40 9.71 2.64 -2.00
C SER A 40 9.16 2.44 -3.40
N LEU A 41 9.10 3.51 -4.18
CA LEU A 41 8.73 3.55 -5.59
C LEU A 41 9.94 4.03 -6.38
N SER A 42 10.23 3.42 -7.54
CA SER A 42 11.23 3.93 -8.47
C SER A 42 10.79 3.75 -9.92
N ALA A 43 10.77 4.84 -10.68
CA ALA A 43 10.53 4.80 -12.12
C ALA A 43 11.79 4.29 -12.85
N LYS A 44 11.63 3.35 -13.79
CA LYS A 44 12.76 2.80 -14.56
C LYS A 44 13.31 3.75 -15.62
N ASP A 45 12.46 4.59 -16.20
CA ASP A 45 12.72 5.17 -17.54
C ASP A 45 13.10 6.67 -17.51
N LYS A 46 13.08 7.30 -16.34
CA LYS A 46 13.47 8.71 -16.15
C LYS A 46 14.36 8.81 -14.92
N ALA A 47 15.47 9.55 -15.03
CA ALA A 47 16.50 9.78 -14.01
C ALA A 47 16.04 9.47 -12.58
N GLN A 48 16.36 8.26 -12.09
CA GLN A 48 16.20 7.73 -10.73
C GLN A 48 15.26 8.52 -9.79
N ILE A 49 13.99 8.74 -10.19
CA ILE A 49 12.99 9.31 -9.28
C ILE A 49 12.66 8.18 -8.31
N ARG A 50 13.05 8.39 -7.06
CA ARG A 50 12.74 7.49 -5.95
C ARG A 50 11.93 8.26 -4.93
N THR A 51 10.77 7.72 -4.60
CA THR A 51 9.96 8.17 -3.46
C THR A 51 9.87 7.02 -2.48
N ASP A 52 10.00 7.32 -1.20
CA ASP A 52 9.79 6.38 -0.12
C ASP A 52 8.97 7.04 0.99
N GLY A 53 8.46 6.21 1.89
CA GLY A 53 7.61 6.66 2.98
C GLY A 53 7.04 5.49 3.77
N SER A 54 5.96 5.75 4.47
CA SER A 54 5.26 4.75 5.27
C SER A 54 3.76 4.81 5.05
N VAL A 55 3.12 3.65 5.23
CA VAL A 55 1.67 3.52 5.19
C VAL A 55 1.22 2.86 6.47
N LEU A 56 0.10 3.35 7.00
CA LEU A 56 -0.69 2.72 8.03
C LEU A 56 -2.13 2.61 7.53
N ILE A 57 -2.72 1.42 7.60
CA ILE A 57 -4.10 1.12 7.18
C ILE A 57 -4.81 0.46 8.35
N ASP A 58 -6.04 0.88 8.63
CA ASP A 58 -6.93 0.28 9.64
C ASP A 58 -8.39 0.32 9.14
N GLY A 59 -8.80 -0.77 8.48
CA GLY A 59 -10.07 -0.81 7.78
C GLY A 59 -10.10 0.23 6.65
N ASN A 60 -11.08 1.13 6.70
CA ASN A 60 -11.22 2.21 5.72
C ASN A 60 -10.34 3.43 6.04
N CYS A 61 -9.69 3.46 7.21
CA CYS A 61 -8.82 4.56 7.60
C CYS A 61 -7.38 4.31 7.11
N TYR A 62 -6.69 5.37 6.71
CA TYR A 62 -5.27 5.26 6.36
C TYR A 62 -4.49 6.55 6.55
N HIS A 63 -3.18 6.40 6.74
CA HIS A 63 -2.21 7.48 6.71
C HIS A 63 -1.04 7.06 5.82
N ILE A 64 -0.73 7.88 4.82
CA ILE A 64 0.37 7.69 3.88
C ILE A 64 1.32 8.85 4.07
N ALA A 65 2.48 8.58 4.67
CA ALA A 65 3.54 9.56 4.75
C ALA A 65 4.39 9.51 3.48
N THR A 66 4.69 10.66 2.89
CA THR A 66 5.50 10.76 1.66
C THR A 66 6.56 11.86 1.79
N ASN A 67 7.51 11.90 0.86
CA ASN A 67 8.49 13.00 0.78
C ASN A 67 7.93 14.29 0.16
N GLY A 68 6.61 14.38 -0.08
CA GLY A 68 5.96 15.57 -0.65
C GLY A 68 4.70 15.94 0.13
N ALA A 69 3.58 15.30 -0.20
CA ALA A 69 2.31 15.50 0.50
C ALA A 69 1.94 14.25 1.30
N ASP A 70 1.61 14.46 2.57
CA ASP A 70 1.08 13.39 3.43
C ASP A 70 -0.44 13.28 3.19
N ILE A 71 -0.96 12.06 3.30
CA ILE A 71 -2.38 11.78 3.07
C ILE A 71 -2.97 11.12 4.32
N TRP A 72 -4.00 11.74 4.88
CA TRP A 72 -4.83 11.18 5.96
C TRP A 72 -6.21 10.84 5.41
N CYS A 73 -6.81 9.77 5.91
CA CYS A 73 -8.19 9.43 5.64
C CYS A 73 -8.81 8.75 6.84
N ASP A 74 -9.91 9.30 7.36
CA ASP A 74 -10.64 8.75 8.51
C ASP A 74 -11.73 7.73 8.10
N GLY A 75 -11.69 7.29 6.85
CA GLY A 75 -12.69 6.44 6.22
C GLY A 75 -13.83 7.20 5.54
N THR A 76 -13.99 8.51 5.79
CA THR A 76 -15.05 9.35 5.18
C THR A 76 -14.48 10.61 4.50
N THR A 77 -13.52 11.27 5.12
CA THR A 77 -12.83 12.44 4.60
C THR A 77 -11.37 12.09 4.33
N ARG A 78 -10.83 12.57 3.21
CA ARG A 78 -9.40 12.56 2.89
C ARG A 78 -8.82 13.96 3.03
N TRP A 79 -7.62 14.05 3.56
CA TRP A 79 -6.78 15.25 3.57
C TRP A 79 -5.46 14.94 2.89
N THR A 80 -5.12 15.69 1.86
CA THR A 80 -3.78 15.74 1.27
C THR A 80 -3.12 17.02 1.73
N VAL A 81 -2.02 16.92 2.48
CA VAL A 81 -1.33 18.07 3.07
C VAL A 81 0.07 18.17 2.49
N ASP A 82 0.30 19.20 1.70
CA ASP A 82 1.62 19.60 1.26
C ASP A 82 2.13 20.68 2.22
N SER A 83 3.02 20.29 3.14
CA SER A 83 3.54 21.22 4.14
C SER A 83 4.56 22.22 3.58
N GLU A 84 5.20 21.91 2.46
CA GLU A 84 6.16 22.79 1.80
C GLU A 84 5.42 23.89 1.03
N ALA A 85 4.42 23.50 0.24
CA ALA A 85 3.54 24.42 -0.48
C ALA A 85 2.53 25.13 0.45
N LYS A 86 2.32 24.59 1.66
CA LYS A 86 1.31 25.03 2.63
C LYS A 86 -0.10 24.92 2.07
N GLU A 87 -0.39 23.78 1.47
CA GLU A 87 -1.68 23.48 0.86
C GLU A 87 -2.34 22.29 1.57
N VAL A 88 -3.66 22.40 1.76
CA VAL A 88 -4.51 21.28 2.20
C VAL A 88 -5.63 21.11 1.19
N TYR A 89 -5.74 19.91 0.64
CA TYR A 89 -6.88 19.48 -0.16
C TYR A 89 -7.73 18.53 0.67
N ILE A 90 -9.01 18.86 0.84
CA ILE A 90 -9.97 18.08 1.60
C ILE A 90 -11.04 17.56 0.65
N GLU A 91 -11.22 16.25 0.63
CA GLU A 91 -12.11 15.57 -0.31
C GLU A 91 -12.92 14.49 0.40
N SER A 92 -14.05 14.11 -0.20
CA SER A 92 -14.75 12.89 0.21
C SER A 92 -13.88 11.67 -0.12
N SER A 93 -13.93 10.64 0.71
CA SER A 93 -13.08 9.45 0.56
C SER A 93 -13.65 8.42 -0.41
N ASP A 94 -14.61 8.80 -1.27
CA ASP A 94 -15.58 7.99 -2.04
C ASP A 94 -14.97 6.94 -2.98
N GLY A 95 -14.21 6.01 -2.39
CA GLY A 95 -13.54 4.90 -3.05
C GLY A 95 -12.25 5.28 -3.76
N THR A 96 -11.62 6.44 -3.51
CA THR A 96 -10.37 6.75 -4.23
C THR A 96 -9.29 5.72 -3.85
N ALA A 97 -9.01 4.81 -4.79
CA ALA A 97 -8.04 3.76 -4.63
C ALA A 97 -6.63 4.32 -4.73
N GLU A 98 -6.07 4.67 -3.58
CA GLU A 98 -4.63 4.71 -3.46
C GLU A 98 -4.11 3.29 -3.71
N PHE A 99 -3.11 3.17 -4.59
CA PHE A 99 -2.51 1.88 -4.95
C PHE A 99 -2.13 1.03 -3.72
N PHE A 100 -1.73 1.70 -2.65
CA PHE A 100 -1.33 1.11 -1.37
C PHE A 100 -2.50 0.56 -0.54
N VAL A 101 -3.70 1.08 -0.75
CA VAL A 101 -4.89 0.81 0.06
C VAL A 101 -5.81 -0.20 -0.63
N ASN A 102 -5.94 -0.11 -1.95
CA ASN A 102 -6.81 -0.99 -2.71
C ASN A 102 -6.15 -1.53 -4.00
N PRO A 103 -5.11 -2.38 -3.88
CA PRO A 103 -4.40 -2.88 -5.06
C PRO A 103 -5.22 -3.82 -5.95
N GLN A 104 -6.40 -4.28 -5.48
CA GLN A 104 -7.31 -5.07 -6.31
C GLN A 104 -7.78 -4.28 -7.54
N GLU A 105 -8.00 -2.97 -7.39
CA GLU A 105 -8.41 -2.07 -8.49
C GLU A 105 -7.26 -1.77 -9.47
N HIS A 106 -6.07 -2.27 -9.19
CA HIS A 106 -4.85 -2.02 -9.97
C HIS A 106 -4.20 -3.31 -10.47
N LEU A 107 -4.90 -4.44 -10.31
CA LEU A 107 -4.38 -5.77 -10.55
C LEU A 107 -3.85 -5.99 -11.95
N ASP A 108 -4.64 -5.57 -12.93
CA ASP A 108 -4.35 -5.64 -14.37
C ASP A 108 -3.08 -4.85 -14.75
N ARG A 109 -2.60 -4.01 -13.84
CA ARG A 109 -1.44 -3.12 -14.03
C ARG A 109 -0.25 -3.52 -13.18
N ILE A 110 -0.34 -4.60 -12.41
CA ILE A 110 0.76 -5.15 -11.63
C ILE A 110 1.38 -6.34 -12.36
N SER A 111 2.71 -6.33 -12.50
CA SER A 111 3.48 -7.47 -13.00
C SER A 111 4.64 -7.80 -12.08
N ASN A 112 5.23 -9.00 -12.25
CA ASN A 112 6.38 -9.46 -11.47
C ASN A 112 6.20 -9.38 -9.95
N LEU A 113 4.97 -9.62 -9.50
CA LEU A 113 4.65 -9.56 -8.09
C LEU A 113 5.36 -10.68 -7.31
N LYS A 114 5.96 -10.30 -6.20
CA LYS A 114 6.62 -11.18 -5.23
C LYS A 114 6.07 -10.85 -3.86
N VAL A 115 5.50 -11.85 -3.20
CA VAL A 115 4.99 -11.77 -1.84
C VAL A 115 5.86 -12.63 -0.93
N GLY A 116 6.39 -12.01 0.12
CA GLY A 116 7.07 -12.67 1.22
C GLY A 116 6.44 -12.26 2.55
N GLU A 117 6.86 -12.89 3.64
CA GLU A 117 6.25 -12.70 4.96
C GLU A 117 6.25 -11.24 5.44
N LYS A 118 7.33 -10.50 5.17
CA LYS A 118 7.53 -9.11 5.63
C LYS A 118 7.75 -8.13 4.48
N SER A 119 7.54 -8.56 3.24
CA SER A 119 7.80 -7.74 2.06
C SER A 119 6.94 -8.11 0.87
N ILE A 120 6.53 -7.11 0.11
CA ILE A 120 5.84 -7.28 -1.17
C ILE A 120 6.54 -6.41 -2.19
N SER A 121 6.70 -6.86 -3.43
CA SER A 121 7.30 -6.04 -4.48
C SER A 121 6.77 -6.43 -5.84
N GLY A 122 6.82 -5.50 -6.78
CA GLY A 122 6.42 -5.75 -8.15
C GLY A 122 6.67 -4.54 -9.03
N ILE A 123 6.06 -4.54 -10.20
CA ILE A 123 6.07 -3.44 -11.15
C ILE A 123 4.63 -3.02 -11.38
N TYR A 124 4.36 -1.74 -11.19
CA TYR A 124 3.09 -1.10 -11.49
C TYR A 124 3.23 -0.29 -12.77
N LYS A 125 2.34 -0.50 -13.74
CA LYS A 125 2.32 0.23 -15.01
C LYS A 125 1.34 1.40 -14.90
N GLU A 126 1.87 2.61 -14.76
CA GLU A 126 1.11 3.86 -14.64
C GLU A 126 0.21 4.08 -15.88
N PRO A 127 -1.08 4.46 -15.75
CA PRO A 127 -2.02 4.36 -16.85
C PRO A 127 -1.91 5.55 -17.82
N SER A 128 -1.49 6.73 -17.34
CA SER A 128 -1.51 7.96 -18.14
C SER A 128 -0.30 8.08 -19.08
N GLN A 129 0.85 7.54 -18.70
CA GLN A 129 2.12 7.65 -19.43
C GLN A 129 2.76 6.29 -19.75
N GLY A 130 2.18 5.18 -19.26
CA GLY A 130 2.72 3.83 -19.48
C GLY A 130 4.03 3.56 -18.75
N ALA A 131 4.46 4.46 -17.86
CA ALA A 131 5.70 4.35 -17.11
C ALA A 131 5.66 3.14 -16.17
N GLU A 132 6.76 2.39 -16.13
CA GLU A 132 6.94 1.30 -15.16
C GLU A 132 7.51 1.85 -13.84
N VAL A 133 6.74 1.66 -12.77
CA VAL A 133 7.15 1.97 -11.39
C VAL A 133 7.43 0.67 -10.66
N VAL A 134 8.68 0.45 -10.28
CA VAL A 134 9.04 -0.63 -9.36
C VAL A 134 8.59 -0.23 -7.96
N PHE A 135 7.72 -1.02 -7.34
CA PHE A 135 7.30 -0.80 -5.96
C PHE A 135 7.86 -1.89 -5.04
N LYS A 136 8.18 -1.49 -3.80
CA LYS A 136 8.60 -2.40 -2.74
C LYS A 136 8.02 -1.96 -1.41
N PHE A 137 7.28 -2.85 -0.77
CA PHE A 137 6.80 -2.75 0.60
C PHE A 137 7.69 -3.60 1.50
N THR A 138 8.06 -3.06 2.65
CA THR A 138 8.97 -3.70 3.62
C THR A 138 8.52 -3.42 5.04
N SER A 139 9.06 -4.19 5.98
CA SER A 139 8.72 -4.04 7.40
C SER A 139 7.22 -4.13 7.65
N ILE A 140 6.54 -5.05 6.95
CA ILE A 140 5.10 -5.27 7.10
C ILE A 140 4.85 -5.76 8.52
N VAL A 141 4.04 -5.02 9.27
CA VAL A 141 3.55 -5.35 10.60
C VAL A 141 2.04 -5.41 10.54
N LYS A 142 1.47 -6.45 11.15
CA LYS A 142 0.02 -6.64 11.27
C LYS A 142 -0.40 -6.69 12.73
N SER A 143 -1.55 -6.13 13.02
CA SER A 143 -2.26 -6.24 14.30
C SER A 143 -3.76 -6.34 14.04
N PRO A 144 -4.59 -6.69 15.05
CA PRO A 144 -6.04 -6.59 14.91
C PRO A 144 -6.47 -5.18 14.51
N LEU A 145 -7.57 -5.08 13.76
CA LEU A 145 -8.25 -3.81 13.47
C LEU A 145 -8.58 -3.10 14.77
N SER A 146 -8.36 -1.79 14.84
CA SER A 146 -8.66 -1.03 16.06
C SER A 146 -10.13 -0.66 16.19
N GLY A 147 -10.84 -0.56 15.06
CA GLY A 147 -12.20 -0.01 15.01
C GLY A 147 -12.29 1.48 15.36
N SER A 148 -11.15 2.20 15.37
CA SER A 148 -11.07 3.60 15.72
C SER A 148 -10.55 4.44 14.55
N THR A 149 -11.11 5.62 14.37
CA THR A 149 -10.62 6.64 13.42
C THR A 149 -9.54 7.55 14.03
N ALA A 150 -9.25 7.39 15.32
CA ALA A 150 -8.29 8.23 16.03
C ALA A 150 -6.89 8.13 15.41
N GLY A 151 -6.32 9.29 15.05
CA GLY A 151 -5.01 9.37 14.40
C GLY A 151 -5.04 9.28 12.87
N PHE A 152 -6.23 9.19 12.26
CA PHE A 152 -6.41 9.13 10.81
C PHE A 152 -7.08 10.38 10.21
N GLY A 153 -7.32 11.42 11.02
CA GLY A 153 -7.81 12.71 10.56
C GLY A 153 -6.74 13.80 10.67
N PHE A 154 -6.91 14.85 9.89
CA PHE A 154 -6.06 16.05 9.93
C PHE A 154 -6.90 17.28 10.31
N SER A 155 -6.39 18.12 11.22
CA SER A 155 -7.09 19.33 11.67
C SER A 155 -6.48 20.58 11.05
N THR A 156 -7.30 21.38 10.38
CA THR A 156 -6.88 22.68 9.81
C THR A 156 -6.99 23.84 10.80
N ALA A 157 -7.60 23.64 11.98
CA ALA A 157 -7.90 24.71 12.94
C ALA A 157 -6.66 25.43 13.51
N GLY A 158 -5.47 24.84 13.38
CA GLY A 158 -4.21 25.42 13.84
C GLY A 158 -3.31 25.98 12.73
N LEU A 159 -3.76 25.96 11.47
CA LEU A 159 -2.95 26.43 10.34
C LEU A 159 -2.92 27.96 10.29
N GLY A 160 -1.76 28.50 9.94
CA GLY A 160 -1.58 29.94 9.74
C GLY A 160 -2.27 30.45 8.47
N LYS A 161 -2.40 31.77 8.37
CA LYS A 161 -3.04 32.45 7.22
C LYS A 161 -2.35 32.24 5.87
N GLU A 162 -1.11 31.77 5.90
CA GLU A 162 -0.31 31.43 4.73
C GLU A 162 -0.71 30.11 4.08
N TRP A 163 -1.56 29.32 4.75
CA TRP A 163 -2.05 28.06 4.21
C TRP A 163 -3.22 28.29 3.28
N VAL A 164 -3.21 27.59 2.16
CA VAL A 164 -4.35 27.48 1.25
C VAL A 164 -5.11 26.21 1.62
N ILE A 165 -6.38 26.35 1.98
CA ILE A 165 -7.26 25.23 2.29
C ILE A 165 -8.33 25.16 1.21
N THR A 166 -8.36 24.04 0.49
CA THR A 166 -9.34 23.74 -0.54
C THR A 166 -10.22 22.60 -0.05
N ASP A 167 -11.50 22.88 0.27
CA ASP A 167 -12.47 21.86 0.70
C ASP A 167 -13.45 21.57 -0.44
N LEU A 168 -13.49 20.30 -0.87
CA LEU A 168 -14.24 19.79 -2.02
C LEU A 168 -15.31 18.76 -1.63
N ARG A 169 -15.56 18.57 -0.32
CA ARG A 169 -16.56 17.62 0.20
C ARG A 169 -18.00 18.03 -0.06
#